data_AF-A0A661DFR0-F1
#
_entry.id   AF-A0A661DFR0-F1
#
_cell.length_a   1.000
_cell.length_b   1.000
_cell.length_c   1.000
_cell.angle_alpha   90.00
_cell.angle_beta   90.00
_cell.angle_gamma   90.00
#
_symmetry.space_group_name_H-M   'P 1'
#
loop_
_entity.id
_entity.type
_entity.pdbx_description
1 polymer ?
#
loop_
_entity_poly.entity_id
_entity_poly.type
_entity_poly.pdbx_seq_one_letter_code
_entity_poly.pdbx_strand_id
1 'polypeptide(L)'
;MNRKTMNQQKQKIISKALKHKYLTALTAIALLMISINVTASENTDYEITSPFSGVIKHIYISTGNAVKKGDLLLEFDDTLIVSNLSEAQSTIRLAKLNRAEAKKEFQRAEELYDRTVLSEHELQQAKVLYAKAEAQYAKAENKLIHAQWNIKHSKLYAGFTGKVSRVYSYPGQYVNNQFSVQPLLQIKSSK
;
A
#
# COMPACT_ATOMS: atom_id res chain seq x y z
N MET A 1 76.96 -34.42 -13.06
CA MET A 1 75.55 -33.95 -13.17
C MET A 1 75.18 -33.23 -11.88
N ASN A 2 74.97 -31.91 -11.94
CA ASN A 2 75.10 -31.00 -10.79
C ASN A 2 73.80 -30.93 -9.96
N ARG A 3 73.88 -31.09 -8.62
CA ARG A 3 72.71 -31.12 -7.72
C ARG A 3 71.83 -29.86 -7.81
N LYS A 4 72.42 -28.72 -8.20
CA LYS A 4 71.70 -27.43 -8.37
C LYS A 4 70.73 -27.43 -9.55
N THR A 5 71.07 -28.01 -10.70
CA THR A 5 70.18 -28.03 -11.88
C THR A 5 69.02 -28.98 -11.69
N MET A 6 69.24 -30.12 -11.01
CA MET A 6 68.19 -31.07 -10.67
C MET A 6 67.17 -30.50 -9.68
N ASN A 7 67.62 -29.66 -8.74
CA ASN A 7 66.73 -29.00 -7.77
C ASN A 7 65.89 -27.89 -8.43
N GLN A 8 66.48 -27.11 -9.34
CA GLN A 8 65.74 -26.12 -10.13
C GLN A 8 64.70 -26.77 -11.06
N GLN A 9 65.02 -27.92 -11.66
CA GLN A 9 64.09 -28.64 -12.52
C GLN A 9 62.94 -29.26 -11.72
N LYS A 10 63.21 -29.82 -10.53
CA LYS A 10 62.17 -30.25 -9.58
C LYS A 10 61.28 -29.09 -9.16
N GLN A 11 61.83 -27.93 -8.83
CA GLN A 11 61.04 -26.76 -8.46
C GLN A 11 60.20 -26.21 -9.63
N LYS A 12 60.71 -26.25 -10.87
CA LYS A 12 59.91 -25.90 -12.06
C LYS A 12 58.74 -26.86 -12.26
N ILE A 13 58.95 -28.17 -12.11
CA ILE A 13 57.88 -29.18 -12.22
C ILE A 13 56.83 -28.99 -11.12
N ILE A 14 57.26 -28.77 -9.86
CA ILE A 14 56.37 -28.50 -8.73
C ILE A 14 55.56 -27.23 -8.98
N SER A 15 56.18 -26.14 -9.45
CA SER A 15 55.46 -24.89 -9.75
C SER A 15 54.47 -25.03 -10.91
N LYS A 16 54.77 -25.85 -11.92
CA LYS A 16 53.89 -26.11 -13.07
C LYS A 16 52.70 -26.98 -12.64
N ALA A 17 52.94 -27.99 -11.81
CA ALA A 17 51.90 -28.81 -11.21
C ALA A 17 51.01 -27.99 -10.27
N LEU A 18 51.59 -27.08 -9.47
CA LEU A 18 50.85 -26.15 -8.62
C LEU A 18 49.96 -25.24 -9.47
N LYS A 19 50.50 -24.58 -10.50
CA LYS A 19 49.74 -23.71 -11.42
C LYS A 19 48.62 -24.46 -12.13
N HIS A 20 48.86 -25.69 -12.55
CA HIS A 20 47.83 -26.51 -13.19
C HIS A 20 46.71 -26.88 -12.21
N LYS A 21 47.04 -27.24 -10.96
CA LYS A 21 46.06 -27.50 -9.90
C LYS A 21 45.25 -26.26 -9.53
N TYR A 22 45.87 -25.07 -9.52
CA TYR A 22 45.16 -23.80 -9.32
C TYR A 22 44.26 -23.46 -10.51
N LEU A 23 44.71 -23.70 -11.74
CA LEU A 23 43.91 -23.41 -12.94
C LEU A 23 42.69 -24.34 -13.03
N THR A 24 42.86 -25.63 -12.74
CA THR A 24 41.73 -26.59 -12.71
C THR A 24 40.75 -26.29 -11.58
N ALA A 25 41.24 -25.88 -10.41
CA ALA A 25 40.39 -25.42 -9.31
C ALA A 25 39.63 -24.13 -9.66
N LEU A 26 40.28 -23.17 -10.32
CA LEU A 26 39.63 -21.92 -10.75
C LEU A 26 38.57 -22.18 -11.83
N THR A 27 38.85 -23.06 -12.80
CA THR A 27 37.86 -23.45 -13.80
C THR A 27 36.70 -24.24 -13.21
N ALA A 28 36.94 -25.09 -12.21
CA ALA A 28 35.89 -25.83 -11.50
C ALA A 28 35.00 -24.89 -10.67
N ILE A 29 35.59 -23.90 -9.99
CA ILE A 29 34.85 -22.84 -9.29
C ILE A 29 34.04 -22.02 -10.29
N ALA A 30 34.61 -21.63 -11.44
CA ALA A 30 33.88 -20.90 -12.48
C ALA A 30 32.71 -21.73 -13.06
N LEU A 31 32.90 -23.03 -13.31
CA LEU A 31 31.81 -23.93 -13.73
C LEU A 31 30.71 -24.05 -12.66
N LEU A 32 31.09 -24.13 -11.38
CA LEU A 32 30.16 -24.17 -10.25
C LEU A 32 29.38 -22.84 -10.12
N MET A 33 30.02 -21.70 -10.38
CA MET A 33 29.35 -20.39 -10.37
C MET A 33 28.39 -20.22 -11.55
N ILE A 34 28.67 -20.84 -12.71
CA ILE A 34 27.77 -20.85 -13.86
C ILE A 34 26.51 -21.70 -13.57
N SER A 35 26.64 -22.84 -12.90
CA SER A 35 25.48 -23.68 -12.53
C SER A 35 24.63 -23.09 -11.40
N ILE A 36 25.22 -22.28 -10.50
CA ILE A 36 24.47 -21.57 -9.44
C ILE A 36 23.61 -20.43 -10.00
N ASN A 37 23.93 -19.90 -11.19
CA ASN A 37 23.20 -18.78 -11.81
C ASN A 37 22.10 -19.20 -12.81
N VAL A 38 21.78 -20.50 -12.94
CA VAL A 38 20.71 -21.00 -13.82
C VAL A 38 19.65 -21.77 -13.03
N THR A 39 19.15 -21.15 -11.96
CA THR A 39 17.72 -21.21 -11.65
C THR A 39 17.18 -19.82 -11.89
N ALA A 40 16.76 -19.57 -13.13
CA ALA A 40 15.92 -18.44 -13.46
C ALA A 40 14.62 -18.54 -12.65
N SER A 41 14.63 -18.01 -11.42
CA SER A 41 13.41 -17.60 -10.74
C SER A 41 13.01 -16.23 -11.29
N GLU A 42 12.64 -16.18 -12.59
CA GLU A 42 11.89 -15.05 -13.14
C GLU A 42 10.41 -15.12 -12.75
N ASN A 43 10.15 -15.50 -11.51
CA ASN A 43 8.84 -15.78 -10.97
C ASN A 43 8.73 -15.06 -9.63
N THR A 44 8.72 -13.73 -9.67
CA THR A 44 8.42 -12.93 -8.47
C THR A 44 6.95 -13.18 -8.13
N ASP A 45 6.73 -13.98 -7.09
CA ASP A 45 5.41 -14.18 -6.51
C ASP A 45 5.09 -12.96 -5.63
N TYR A 46 4.01 -12.28 -5.96
CA TYR A 46 3.51 -11.14 -5.21
C TYR A 46 2.31 -11.57 -4.36
N GLU A 47 2.46 -11.45 -3.05
CA GLU A 47 1.38 -11.62 -2.10
C GLU A 47 0.55 -10.33 -2.02
N ILE A 48 -0.73 -10.42 -2.33
CA ILE A 48 -1.67 -9.30 -2.21
C ILE A 48 -2.43 -9.47 -0.90
N THR A 49 -2.32 -8.46 -0.06
CA THR A 49 -3.01 -8.35 1.22
C THR A 49 -4.12 -7.30 1.11
N SER A 50 -5.10 -7.34 2.03
CA SER A 50 -6.10 -6.27 2.08
C SER A 50 -5.61 -5.10 2.93
N PRO A 51 -5.68 -3.85 2.44
CA PRO A 51 -5.44 -2.69 3.27
C PRO A 51 -6.59 -2.41 4.26
N PHE A 52 -7.74 -3.08 4.11
CA PHE A 52 -8.99 -2.81 4.83
C PHE A 52 -9.56 -4.07 5.50
N SER A 53 -10.21 -3.90 6.65
CA SER A 53 -10.91 -4.98 7.37
C SER A 53 -12.37 -5.04 6.96
N GLY A 54 -12.87 -6.20 6.54
CA GLY A 54 -14.25 -6.35 6.10
C GLY A 54 -14.60 -7.79 5.69
N VAL A 55 -15.88 -8.01 5.38
CA VAL A 55 -16.36 -9.30 4.87
C VAL A 55 -16.20 -9.33 3.35
N ILE A 56 -15.60 -10.39 2.81
CA ILE A 56 -15.51 -10.59 1.35
C ILE A 56 -16.88 -10.97 0.83
N LYS A 57 -17.42 -10.19 -0.13
CA LYS A 57 -18.71 -10.47 -0.77
C LYS A 57 -18.54 -11.37 -2.00
N HIS A 58 -17.58 -11.02 -2.86
CA HIS A 58 -17.31 -11.74 -4.10
C HIS A 58 -15.81 -11.87 -4.36
N ILE A 59 -15.43 -12.97 -5.00
CA ILE A 59 -14.10 -13.20 -5.57
C ILE A 59 -14.31 -13.49 -7.06
N TYR A 60 -13.66 -12.71 -7.92
CA TYR A 60 -13.84 -12.75 -9.38
C TYR A 60 -12.77 -13.57 -10.11
N ILE A 61 -11.80 -14.07 -9.37
CA ILE A 61 -10.66 -14.81 -9.91
C ILE A 61 -10.55 -16.19 -9.30
N SER A 62 -9.90 -17.10 -10.03
CA SER A 62 -9.55 -18.43 -9.61
C SER A 62 -8.08 -18.70 -9.85
N THR A 63 -7.54 -19.67 -9.11
CA THR A 63 -6.19 -20.17 -9.31
C THR A 63 -5.97 -20.54 -10.77
N GLY A 64 -4.91 -20.02 -11.37
CA GLY A 64 -4.57 -20.21 -12.78
C GLY A 64 -5.14 -19.19 -13.76
N ASN A 65 -6.01 -18.25 -13.33
CA ASN A 65 -6.46 -17.17 -14.21
C ASN A 65 -5.33 -16.18 -14.52
N ALA A 66 -5.30 -15.69 -15.76
CA ALA A 66 -4.51 -14.53 -16.13
C ALA A 66 -5.28 -13.26 -15.76
N VAL A 67 -4.59 -12.29 -15.16
CA VAL A 67 -5.14 -10.98 -14.78
C VAL A 67 -4.23 -9.88 -15.33
N LYS A 68 -4.83 -8.77 -15.71
CA LYS A 68 -4.16 -7.55 -16.15
C LYS A 68 -4.20 -6.50 -15.06
N LYS A 69 -3.25 -5.57 -15.10
CA LYS A 69 -3.28 -4.39 -14.23
C LYS A 69 -4.64 -3.68 -14.37
N GLY A 70 -5.31 -3.45 -13.24
CA GLY A 70 -6.63 -2.82 -13.16
C GLY A 70 -7.81 -3.80 -13.12
N ASP A 71 -7.58 -5.11 -13.28
CA ASP A 71 -8.66 -6.09 -13.17
C ASP A 71 -9.17 -6.19 -11.73
N LEU A 72 -10.49 -6.29 -11.56
CA LEU A 72 -11.13 -6.50 -10.27
C LEU A 72 -10.88 -7.93 -9.80
N LEU A 73 -10.26 -8.08 -8.62
CA LEU A 73 -9.90 -9.38 -8.05
C LEU A 73 -10.97 -9.87 -7.07
N LEU A 74 -11.37 -9.00 -6.14
CA LEU A 74 -12.39 -9.27 -5.13
C LEU A 74 -13.09 -7.99 -4.70
N GLU A 75 -14.26 -8.17 -4.10
CA GLU A 75 -15.12 -7.11 -3.58
C GLU A 75 -15.52 -7.45 -2.14
N PHE A 76 -15.39 -6.47 -1.26
CA PHE A 76 -15.90 -6.51 0.11
C PHE A 76 -17.38 -6.09 0.15
N ASP A 77 -18.10 -6.54 1.18
CA ASP A 77 -19.46 -6.07 1.43
C ASP A 77 -19.44 -4.56 1.75
N ASP A 78 -20.04 -3.80 0.85
CA ASP A 78 -20.08 -2.35 0.87
C ASP A 78 -21.36 -1.78 1.49
N THR A 79 -22.30 -2.62 1.95
CA THR A 79 -23.61 -2.17 2.45
C THR A 79 -23.47 -1.13 3.57
N LEU A 80 -22.65 -1.43 4.59
CA LEU A 80 -22.37 -0.50 5.68
C LEU A 80 -21.49 0.68 5.23
N ILE A 81 -20.61 0.46 4.25
CA ILE A 81 -19.70 1.48 3.74
C ILE A 81 -20.46 2.57 2.99
N VAL A 82 -21.40 2.17 2.12
CA VAL A 82 -22.29 3.08 1.37
C VAL A 82 -23.18 3.87 2.34
N SER A 83 -23.72 3.20 3.37
CA SER A 83 -24.50 3.88 4.41
C SER A 83 -23.67 4.95 5.13
N ASN A 84 -22.45 4.60 5.57
CA ASN A 84 -21.53 5.53 6.23
C ASN A 84 -21.13 6.71 5.32
N LEU A 85 -20.98 6.49 4.01
CA LEU A 85 -20.72 7.55 3.05
C LEU A 85 -21.90 8.53 2.97
N SER A 86 -23.12 8.01 2.88
CA SER A 86 -24.35 8.82 2.86
C SER A 86 -24.51 9.66 4.14
N GLU A 87 -24.22 9.06 5.30
CA GLU A 87 -24.23 9.75 6.59
C GLU A 87 -23.19 10.87 6.63
N ALA A 88 -21.95 10.60 6.19
CA ALA A 88 -20.87 11.58 6.15
C ALA A 88 -21.18 12.75 5.19
N GLN A 89 -21.76 12.47 4.02
CA GLN A 89 -22.23 13.48 3.07
C GLN A 89 -23.32 14.38 3.66
N SER A 90 -24.25 13.82 4.42
CA SER A 90 -25.29 14.58 5.12
C SER A 90 -24.70 15.45 6.23
N THR A 91 -23.77 14.88 6.99
CA THR A 91 -23.08 15.57 8.10
C THR A 91 -22.29 16.78 7.61
N ILE A 92 -21.49 16.65 6.54
CA ILE A 92 -20.73 17.78 5.99
C ILE A 92 -21.66 18.86 5.41
N ARG A 93 -22.79 18.47 4.83
CA ARG A 93 -23.77 19.42 4.28
C ARG A 93 -24.32 20.30 5.39
N LEU A 94 -24.74 19.70 6.50
CA LEU A 94 -25.19 20.44 7.68
C LEU A 94 -24.09 21.33 8.26
N ALA A 95 -22.89 20.78 8.47
CA ALA A 95 -21.77 21.55 9.03
C ALA A 95 -21.36 22.74 8.14
N LYS A 96 -21.43 22.58 6.82
CA LYS A 96 -21.18 23.66 5.84
C LYS A 96 -22.21 24.78 5.96
N LEU A 97 -23.49 24.45 6.15
CA LEU A 97 -24.55 25.45 6.36
C LEU A 97 -24.33 26.21 7.67
N ASN A 98 -24.11 25.50 8.78
CA ASN A 98 -23.87 26.10 10.09
C ASN A 98 -22.64 27.01 10.09
N ARG A 99 -21.56 26.58 9.43
CA ARG A 99 -20.37 27.41 9.21
C ARG A 99 -20.68 28.68 8.44
N ALA A 100 -21.45 28.57 7.35
CA ALA A 100 -21.80 29.72 6.53
C ALA A 100 -22.69 30.73 7.28
N GLU A 101 -23.62 30.24 8.10
CA GLU A 101 -24.45 31.05 8.98
C GLU A 101 -23.60 31.76 10.04
N ALA A 102 -22.81 31.03 10.82
CA ALA A 102 -21.95 31.60 11.86
C ALA A 102 -20.94 32.61 11.28
N LYS A 103 -20.44 32.38 10.06
CA LYS A 103 -19.59 33.33 9.36
C LYS A 103 -20.31 34.65 9.08
N LYS A 104 -21.54 34.60 8.57
CA LYS A 104 -22.33 35.81 8.30
C LYS A 104 -22.64 36.59 9.58
N GLU A 105 -22.98 35.89 10.67
CA GLU A 105 -23.23 36.54 11.95
C GLU A 105 -21.96 37.18 12.53
N PHE A 106 -20.81 36.52 12.41
CA PHE A 106 -19.53 37.10 12.80
C PHE A 106 -19.19 38.35 11.98
N GLN A 107 -19.37 38.31 10.65
CA GLN A 107 -19.15 39.48 9.79
C GLN A 107 -20.08 40.64 10.14
N ARG A 108 -21.35 40.36 10.42
CA ARG A 108 -22.30 41.37 10.89
C ARG A 108 -21.88 41.96 12.25
N ALA A 109 -21.39 41.12 13.17
CA ALA A 109 -20.91 41.57 14.47
C ALA A 109 -19.67 42.47 14.33
N GLU A 110 -18.73 42.16 13.43
CA GLU A 110 -17.59 43.02 13.10
C GLU A 110 -18.07 44.39 12.61
N GLU A 111 -18.98 44.43 11.62
CA GLU A 111 -19.53 45.68 11.08
C GLU A 111 -20.24 46.55 12.15
N LEU A 112 -20.98 45.92 13.07
CA LEU A 112 -21.68 46.65 14.15
C LEU A 112 -20.74 47.12 15.25
N TYR A 113 -19.67 46.36 15.53
CA TYR A 113 -18.62 46.77 16.46
C TYR A 113 -17.84 47.98 15.94
N ASP A 114 -17.47 47.96 14.64
CA ASP A 114 -16.80 49.09 13.99
C ASP A 114 -17.63 50.38 14.01
N ARG A 115 -18.95 50.22 14.02
CA ARG A 115 -19.92 51.32 14.17
C ARG A 115 -20.20 51.69 15.63
N THR A 116 -19.50 51.10 16.59
CA THR A 116 -19.65 51.29 18.06
C THR A 116 -21.04 50.94 18.60
N VAL A 117 -21.78 50.08 17.90
CA VAL A 117 -23.15 49.64 18.28
C VAL A 117 -23.11 48.35 19.11
N LEU A 118 -22.11 47.49 18.89
CA LEU A 118 -21.95 46.19 19.54
C LEU A 118 -20.84 46.24 20.60
N SER A 119 -20.98 45.49 21.69
CA SER A 119 -19.90 45.34 22.68
C SER A 119 -18.78 44.41 22.21
N GLU A 120 -17.57 44.58 22.76
CA GLU A 120 -16.43 43.69 22.49
C GLU A 120 -16.75 42.23 22.87
N HIS A 121 -17.48 42.03 23.97
CA HIS A 121 -17.87 40.71 24.44
C HIS A 121 -18.79 39.99 23.43
N GLU A 122 -19.76 40.69 22.83
CA GLU A 122 -20.63 40.13 21.80
C GLU A 122 -19.85 39.79 20.51
N LEU A 123 -18.89 40.64 20.11
CA LEU A 123 -18.00 40.35 18.99
C LEU A 123 -17.16 39.09 19.25
N GLN A 124 -16.57 38.99 20.44
CA GLN A 124 -15.81 37.82 20.89
C GLN A 124 -16.68 36.55 20.86
N GLN A 125 -17.94 36.63 21.32
CA GLN A 125 -18.86 35.51 21.25
C GLN A 125 -19.14 35.07 19.82
N ALA A 126 -19.43 36.00 18.90
CA ALA A 126 -19.67 35.69 17.49
C ALA A 126 -18.42 35.05 16.84
N LYS A 127 -17.23 35.55 17.16
CA LYS A 127 -15.95 34.98 16.71
C LYS A 127 -15.75 33.55 17.19
N VAL A 128 -16.03 33.28 18.47
CA VAL A 128 -15.94 31.93 19.04
C VAL A 128 -16.96 30.98 18.41
N LEU A 129 -18.18 31.44 18.14
CA LEU A 129 -19.21 30.64 17.47
C LEU A 129 -18.80 30.29 16.04
N TYR A 130 -18.27 31.25 15.27
CA TYR A 130 -17.71 30.98 13.95
C TYR A 130 -16.56 29.97 14.01
N ALA A 131 -15.60 30.14 14.93
CA ALA A 131 -14.49 29.21 15.10
C ALA A 131 -14.96 27.78 15.44
N LYS A 132 -15.99 27.63 16.29
CA LYS A 132 -16.60 26.33 16.60
C LYS A 132 -17.24 25.70 15.36
N ALA A 133 -17.99 26.47 14.57
CA ALA A 133 -18.62 25.98 13.35
C ALA A 133 -17.59 25.59 12.28
N GLU A 134 -16.48 26.33 12.16
CA GLU A 134 -15.34 25.99 11.31
C GLU A 134 -14.72 24.64 11.71
N ALA A 135 -14.45 24.44 13.00
CA ALA A 135 -13.91 23.18 13.50
C ALA A 135 -14.86 22.00 13.25
N GLN A 136 -16.18 22.20 13.39
CA GLN A 136 -17.19 21.20 13.06
C GLN A 136 -17.21 20.87 11.56
N TYR A 137 -17.09 21.87 10.69
CA TYR A 137 -16.96 21.67 9.25
C TYR A 137 -15.71 20.83 8.91
N ALA A 138 -14.55 21.18 9.46
CA ALA A 138 -13.31 20.44 9.23
C ALA A 138 -13.40 18.98 9.72
N LYS A 139 -14.04 18.74 10.87
CA LYS A 139 -14.31 17.38 11.37
C LYS A 139 -15.21 16.59 10.41
N ALA A 140 -16.28 17.20 9.91
CA ALA A 140 -17.21 16.56 8.99
C ALA A 140 -16.57 16.28 7.62
N GLU A 141 -15.71 17.17 7.15
CA GLU A 141 -14.91 17.02 5.93
C GLU A 141 -13.97 15.82 6.04
N ASN A 142 -13.23 15.69 7.14
CA ASN A 142 -12.41 14.51 7.39
C ASN A 142 -13.24 13.22 7.43
N LYS A 143 -14.42 13.22 8.07
CA LYS A 143 -15.32 12.06 8.07
C LYS A 143 -15.74 11.66 6.65
N LEU A 144 -16.02 12.63 5.77
CA LEU A 144 -16.33 12.37 4.37
C LEU A 144 -15.13 11.75 3.62
N ILE A 145 -13.93 12.31 3.80
CA ILE A 145 -12.70 11.80 3.17
C ILE A 145 -12.46 10.34 3.58
N HIS A 146 -12.61 10.03 4.87
CA HIS A 146 -12.49 8.65 5.36
C HIS A 146 -13.54 7.71 4.73
N ALA A 147 -14.81 8.13 4.66
CA ALA A 147 -15.85 7.31 4.04
C ALA A 147 -15.62 7.09 2.53
N GLN A 148 -15.14 8.11 1.82
CA GLN A 148 -14.74 8.02 0.42
C GLN A 148 -13.53 7.09 0.21
N TRP A 149 -12.58 7.11 1.14
CA TRP A 149 -11.46 6.18 1.12
C TRP A 149 -11.96 4.74 1.29
N ASN A 150 -12.86 4.48 2.24
CA ASN A 150 -13.40 3.15 2.47
C ASN A 150 -14.15 2.60 1.25
N ILE A 151 -14.97 3.38 0.57
CA ILE A 151 -15.69 2.90 -0.64
C ILE A 151 -14.73 2.65 -1.81
N LYS A 152 -13.66 3.44 -1.94
CA LYS A 152 -12.65 3.21 -2.98
C LYS A 152 -11.86 1.92 -2.76
N HIS A 153 -11.62 1.56 -1.49
CA HIS A 153 -10.82 0.40 -1.09
C HIS A 153 -11.67 -0.82 -0.74
N SER A 154 -13.01 -0.76 -0.86
CA SER A 154 -13.88 -1.94 -0.77
C SER A 154 -13.75 -2.87 -1.98
N LYS A 155 -13.06 -2.41 -3.04
CA LYS A 155 -12.75 -3.18 -4.25
C LYS A 155 -11.25 -3.33 -4.38
N LEU A 156 -10.78 -4.55 -4.56
CA LEU A 156 -9.37 -4.87 -4.72
C LEU A 156 -9.07 -5.11 -6.20
N TYR A 157 -8.12 -4.34 -6.74
CA TYR A 157 -7.71 -4.42 -8.13
C TYR A 157 -6.28 -4.94 -8.27
N ALA A 158 -5.97 -5.55 -9.40
CA ALA A 158 -4.63 -6.02 -9.73
C ALA A 158 -3.66 -4.84 -9.96
N GLY A 159 -2.54 -4.80 -9.22
CA GLY A 159 -1.50 -3.79 -9.40
C GLY A 159 -0.61 -3.98 -10.63
N PHE A 160 -0.57 -5.21 -11.18
CA PHE A 160 0.27 -5.62 -12.30
C PHE A 160 -0.39 -6.79 -13.05
N THR A 161 0.10 -7.04 -14.27
CA THR A 161 -0.34 -8.18 -15.09
C THR A 161 0.39 -9.45 -14.65
N GLY A 162 -0.32 -10.56 -14.55
CA GLY A 162 0.24 -11.84 -14.13
C GLY A 162 -0.77 -12.97 -14.13
N LYS A 163 -0.39 -14.10 -13.55
CA LYS A 163 -1.24 -15.28 -13.39
C LYS A 163 -1.46 -15.54 -11.91
N VAL A 164 -2.70 -15.75 -11.51
CA VAL A 164 -3.06 -16.09 -10.14
C VAL A 164 -2.45 -17.45 -9.80
N SER A 165 -1.54 -17.48 -8.83
CA SER A 165 -0.90 -18.70 -8.34
C SER A 165 -1.79 -19.39 -7.31
N ARG A 166 -2.36 -18.62 -6.37
CA ARG A 166 -3.22 -19.16 -5.32
C ARG A 166 -4.20 -18.11 -4.80
N VAL A 167 -5.39 -18.58 -4.45
CA VAL A 167 -6.42 -17.82 -3.73
C VAL A 167 -6.55 -18.42 -2.33
N TYR A 168 -6.31 -17.64 -1.28
CA TYR A 168 -6.43 -18.09 0.11
C TYR A 168 -7.79 -17.76 0.72
N SER A 169 -8.53 -16.85 0.11
CA SER A 169 -9.77 -16.32 0.65
C SER A 169 -11.03 -16.95 0.08
N TYR A 170 -12.14 -16.84 0.81
CA TYR A 170 -13.46 -17.31 0.36
C TYR A 170 -14.55 -16.25 0.59
N PRO A 171 -15.63 -16.23 -0.23
CA PRO A 171 -16.79 -15.38 0.03
C PRO A 171 -17.38 -15.64 1.42
N GLY A 172 -17.75 -14.58 2.13
CA GLY A 172 -18.21 -14.62 3.53
C GLY A 172 -17.08 -14.58 4.56
N GLN A 173 -15.81 -14.70 4.18
CA GLN A 173 -14.69 -14.58 5.11
C GLN A 173 -14.55 -13.15 5.61
N TYR A 174 -14.44 -12.99 6.93
CA TYR A 174 -14.04 -11.73 7.55
C TYR A 174 -12.50 -11.60 7.53
N VAL A 175 -12.01 -10.54 6.90
CA VAL A 175 -10.60 -10.18 6.86
C VAL A 175 -10.37 -9.11 7.91
N ASN A 176 -9.40 -9.34 8.81
CA ASN A 176 -8.96 -8.35 9.78
C ASN A 176 -7.50 -7.98 9.52
N ASN A 177 -7.25 -6.70 9.21
CA ASN A 177 -5.90 -6.20 8.93
C ASN A 177 -5.13 -5.69 10.19
N GLN A 178 -5.68 -5.85 11.40
CA GLN A 178 -5.07 -5.31 12.63
C GLN A 178 -4.12 -6.28 13.36
N PHE A 179 -4.28 -7.60 13.18
CA PHE A 179 -3.58 -8.58 14.03
C PHE A 179 -2.78 -9.64 13.25
N SER A 180 -3.04 -9.83 11.96
CA SER A 180 -2.26 -10.71 11.09
C SER A 180 -2.55 -10.35 9.64
N VAL A 181 -1.55 -9.81 8.93
CA VAL A 181 -1.68 -9.51 7.51
C VAL A 181 -1.58 -10.83 6.74
N GLN A 182 -2.69 -11.56 6.63
CA GLN A 182 -2.72 -12.79 5.83
C GLN A 182 -2.81 -12.43 4.34
N PRO A 183 -2.00 -13.07 3.48
CA PRO A 183 -2.11 -12.89 2.04
C PRO A 183 -3.47 -13.40 1.57
N LEU A 184 -4.22 -12.56 0.87
CA LEU A 184 -5.51 -12.95 0.28
C LEU A 184 -5.29 -13.74 -1.01
N LEU A 185 -4.28 -13.33 -1.78
CA LEU A 185 -4.00 -13.81 -3.12
C LEU A 185 -2.49 -13.83 -3.36
N GLN A 186 -2.01 -14.77 -4.17
CA GLN A 186 -0.65 -14.79 -4.68
C GLN A 186 -0.72 -14.70 -6.21
N ILE A 187 -0.08 -13.69 -6.79
CA ILE A 187 -0.01 -13.52 -8.25
C ILE A 187 1.44 -13.63 -8.69
N LYS A 188 1.66 -14.48 -9.70
CA LYS A 188 2.93 -14.68 -10.36
C LYS A 188 3.00 -13.75 -11.57
N SER A 189 3.97 -12.83 -11.60
CA SER A 189 4.12 -11.91 -12.73
C SER A 189 4.47 -12.67 -14.01
N SER A 190 3.86 -12.30 -15.14
CA SER A 190 4.27 -12.75 -16.47
C SER A 190 4.91 -11.56 -17.17
N LYS A 191 6.21 -11.65 -17.45
CA LYS A 191 6.82 -10.80 -18.49
C LYS A 191 6.36 -11.27 -19.87
#